data_AF-A0A960FQF5-F1
#
_entry.id   AF-A0A960FQF5-F1
#
_cell.length_a   1.000
_cell.length_b   1.000
_cell.length_c   1.000
_cell.angle_alpha   90.00
_cell.angle_beta   90.00
_cell.angle_gamma   90.00
#
_symmetry.space_group_name_H-M   'P 1'
#
loop_
_entity.id
_entity.type
_entity.pdbx_description
1 polymer ?
#
loop_
_entity_poly.entity_id
_entity_poly.type
_entity_poly.pdbx_seq_one_letter_code
_entity_poly.pdbx_strand_id
1 'polypeptide(L)'
;MDFDDTPEEAAWRARVRAFLEEHRDDLGRRSGPRTSDDRVARERQALLYDGGLVGVTWPVEAGGQGGTPMQQAIVDQEMARADVPGPINLIGIGMCGPTVIHHGSEDQ
;
A
#
# COMPACT_ATOMS: atom_id res chain seq x y z
N MET A 1 12.58 -12.99 21.50
CA MET A 1 12.14 -12.34 20.26
C MET A 1 10.77 -11.78 20.56
N ASP A 2 10.63 -10.46 20.46
CA ASP A 2 9.37 -9.77 20.68
C ASP A 2 8.70 -9.61 19.30
N PHE A 3 7.41 -9.91 19.21
CA PHE A 3 6.62 -9.83 17.97
C PHE A 3 5.48 -8.81 18.10
N ASP A 4 5.39 -8.14 19.25
CA ASP A 4 4.38 -7.13 19.47
C ASP A 4 4.76 -5.83 18.75
N ASP A 5 3.75 -5.11 18.24
CA ASP A 5 3.96 -3.79 17.66
C ASP A 5 4.47 -2.83 18.75
N THR A 6 5.44 -1.99 18.41
CA THR A 6 5.77 -0.80 19.19
C THR A 6 4.56 0.16 19.24
N PRO A 7 4.52 1.13 20.17
CA PRO A 7 3.43 2.11 20.21
C PRO A 7 3.22 2.88 18.89
N GLU A 8 4.30 3.18 18.17
CA GLU A 8 4.25 3.86 16.88
C GLU A 8 3.69 2.95 15.78
N GLU A 9 4.10 1.68 15.75
CA GLU A 9 3.57 0.67 14.83
C GLU A 9 2.10 0.37 15.11
N ALA A 10 1.70 0.30 16.37
CA ALA A 10 0.30 0.11 16.77
C ALA A 10 -0.57 1.31 16.34
N ALA A 11 -0.06 2.55 16.49
CA ALA A 11 -0.74 3.75 16.00
C ALA A 11 -0.86 3.74 14.47
N TRP A 12 0.20 3.34 13.76
CA TRP A 12 0.18 3.17 12.31
C TRP A 12 -0.85 2.12 11.88
N ARG A 13 -0.88 0.95 12.53
CA ARG A 13 -1.88 -0.10 12.28
C ARG A 13 -3.29 0.42 12.47
N ALA A 14 -3.55 1.17 13.54
CA ALA A 14 -4.86 1.76 13.80
C ALA A 14 -5.26 2.73 12.69
N ARG A 15 -4.33 3.56 12.20
CA ARG A 15 -4.57 4.48 11.07
C ARG A 15 -4.93 3.72 9.79
N VAL A 16 -4.13 2.71 9.43
CA VAL A 16 -4.37 1.88 8.24
C VAL A 16 -5.72 1.19 8.33
N ARG A 17 -6.03 0.61 9.48
CA ARG A 17 -7.31 -0.06 9.71
C ARG A 17 -8.49 0.90 9.54
N ALA A 18 -8.43 2.07 10.17
CA ALA A 18 -9.48 3.08 10.06
C ALA A 18 -9.72 3.48 8.59
N PHE A 19 -8.64 3.72 7.84
CA PHE A 19 -8.72 4.05 6.42
C PHE A 19 -9.39 2.94 5.59
N LEU A 20 -8.98 1.68 5.78
CA LEU A 20 -9.55 0.55 5.06
C LEU A 20 -11.04 0.30 5.42
N GLU A 21 -11.42 0.57 6.67
CA GLU A 21 -12.80 0.44 7.12
C GLU A 21 -13.69 1.57 6.58
N GLU A 22 -13.18 2.79 6.52
CA GLU A 22 -13.86 3.97 5.94
C GLU A 22 -14.13 3.78 4.44
N HIS A 23 -13.15 3.27 3.70
CA HIS A 23 -13.21 3.12 2.24
C HIS A 23 -13.58 1.71 1.75
N ARG A 24 -14.12 0.87 2.64
CA ARG A 24 -14.38 -0.55 2.36
C ARG A 24 -15.23 -0.81 1.11
N ASP A 25 -16.19 0.06 0.81
CA ASP A 25 -17.12 -0.12 -0.29
C ASP A 25 -16.48 0.29 -1.63
N ASP A 26 -15.60 1.29 -1.61
CA ASP A 26 -14.84 1.75 -2.79
C ASP A 26 -13.73 0.76 -3.17
N LEU A 27 -13.02 0.24 -2.16
CA LEU A 27 -11.91 -0.69 -2.32
C LEU A 27 -12.36 -2.07 -2.83
N GLY A 28 -13.59 -2.46 -2.52
CA GLY A 28 -14.14 -3.77 -2.86
C GLY A 28 -13.44 -4.92 -2.14
N ARG A 29 -13.69 -6.15 -2.58
CA ARG A 29 -13.22 -7.37 -1.93
C ARG A 29 -12.34 -8.21 -2.84
N ARG A 30 -11.22 -8.70 -2.32
CA ARG A 30 -10.30 -9.62 -2.99
C ARG A 30 -10.96 -10.97 -3.26
N SER A 31 -11.77 -11.46 -2.32
CA SER A 31 -12.59 -12.66 -2.50
C SER A 31 -13.79 -12.49 -3.44
N GLY A 32 -14.10 -11.25 -3.82
CA GLY A 32 -15.21 -10.92 -4.72
C GLY A 32 -14.92 -11.23 -6.19
N PRO A 33 -15.90 -11.03 -7.08
CA PRO A 33 -15.70 -11.16 -8.52
C PRO A 33 -14.55 -10.27 -8.99
N ARG A 34 -13.63 -10.84 -9.79
CA ARG A 34 -12.56 -10.05 -10.40
C ARG A 34 -13.19 -9.04 -11.36
N THR A 35 -12.87 -7.77 -11.17
CA THR A 35 -13.18 -6.74 -12.18
C THR A 35 -12.20 -6.92 -13.35
N SER A 36 -12.74 -6.93 -14.57
CA SER A 36 -11.95 -6.75 -15.80
C SER A 36 -11.91 -5.28 -16.25
N ASP A 37 -12.57 -4.39 -15.50
CA ASP A 37 -12.55 -2.95 -15.77
C ASP A 37 -11.30 -2.32 -15.14
N ASP A 38 -10.34 -1.98 -15.99
CA ASP A 38 -9.10 -1.30 -15.62
C ASP A 38 -9.33 0.05 -14.94
N ARG A 39 -10.44 0.75 -15.24
CA ARG A 39 -10.77 2.03 -14.62
C ARG A 39 -11.02 1.84 -13.13
N VAL A 40 -11.83 0.86 -12.75
CA VAL A 40 -12.12 0.53 -11.35
C VAL A 40 -10.83 0.14 -10.61
N ALA A 41 -9.95 -0.61 -11.26
CA ALA A 41 -8.67 -0.99 -10.66
C ALA A 41 -7.75 0.22 -10.43
N ARG A 42 -7.73 1.20 -11.35
CA ARG A 42 -6.97 2.45 -11.22
C ARG A 42 -7.56 3.39 -10.17
N GLU A 43 -8.88 3.49 -10.06
CA GLU A 43 -9.56 4.29 -9.03
C GLU A 43 -9.21 3.76 -7.63
N ARG A 44 -9.22 2.44 -7.44
CA ARG A 44 -8.79 1.81 -6.19
C ARG A 44 -7.31 2.03 -5.89
N GLN A 45 -6.45 1.92 -6.91
CA GLN A 45 -5.02 2.22 -6.77
C GLN A 45 -4.80 3.66 -6.31
N ALA A 46 -5.48 4.62 -6.93
CA ALA A 46 -5.38 6.03 -6.57
C ALA A 46 -5.84 6.25 -5.12
N LEU A 47 -6.97 5.64 -4.73
CA LEU A 47 -7.46 5.73 -3.36
C LEU A 47 -6.46 5.16 -2.34
N LEU A 48 -5.85 4.00 -2.61
CA LEU A 48 -4.81 3.43 -1.75
C LEU A 48 -3.56 4.31 -1.71
N TYR A 49 -3.19 4.95 -2.81
CA TYR A 49 -2.08 5.90 -2.87
C TYR A 49 -2.35 7.15 -2.04
N ASP A 50 -3.54 7.74 -2.16
CA ASP A 50 -3.98 8.90 -1.37
C ASP A 50 -4.03 8.58 0.13
N GLY A 51 -4.34 7.33 0.48
CA GLY A 51 -4.26 6.82 1.86
C GLY A 51 -2.84 6.60 2.38
N GLY A 52 -1.82 6.74 1.53
CA GLY A 52 -0.42 6.46 1.84
C GLY A 52 -0.12 4.97 2.04
N LEU A 53 -0.87 4.09 1.36
CA LEU A 53 -0.73 2.63 1.45
C LEU A 53 0.02 2.02 0.26
N VAL A 54 0.40 2.85 -0.72
CA VAL A 54 1.20 2.47 -1.89
C VAL A 54 2.55 3.16 -1.84
N GLY A 55 3.62 2.43 -2.15
CA GLY A 55 4.98 2.98 -2.09
C GLY A 55 5.39 3.41 -0.68
N VAL A 56 4.96 2.66 0.35
CA VAL A 56 5.17 3.05 1.77
C VAL A 56 6.65 3.30 2.04
N THR A 57 7.53 2.43 1.55
CA THR A 57 8.99 2.52 1.77
C THR A 57 9.73 3.39 0.76
N TRP A 58 9.02 3.91 -0.25
CA TRP A 58 9.67 4.76 -1.25
C TRP A 58 10.02 6.11 -0.62
N PRO A 59 11.14 6.74 -1.00
CA PRO A 59 11.48 8.09 -0.57
C PRO A 59 10.37 9.09 -0.95
N VAL A 60 10.21 10.14 -0.15
CA VAL A 60 9.19 11.19 -0.39
C VAL A 60 9.47 11.90 -1.71
N GLU A 61 10.74 12.07 -2.07
CA GLU A 61 11.18 12.70 -3.32
C GLU A 61 10.76 11.89 -4.55
N ALA A 62 10.56 10.58 -4.40
CA ALA A 62 10.06 9.67 -5.43
C ALA A 62 8.53 9.49 -5.38
N GLY A 63 7.83 10.34 -4.62
CA GLY A 63 6.37 10.27 -4.46
C GLY A 63 5.90 9.17 -3.49
N GLY A 64 6.81 8.62 -2.68
CA GLY A 64 6.52 7.65 -1.64
C GLY A 64 6.12 8.26 -0.30
N GLN A 65 6.03 7.42 0.72
CA GLN A 65 5.68 7.84 2.09
C GLN A 65 6.87 7.96 3.04
N GLY A 66 8.08 7.59 2.59
CA GLY A 66 9.30 7.60 3.41
C GLY A 66 9.23 6.68 4.63
N GLY A 67 8.34 5.69 4.60
CA GLY A 67 8.04 4.78 5.70
C GLY A 67 9.03 3.62 5.83
N THR A 68 8.85 2.84 6.88
CA THR A 68 9.73 1.71 7.22
C THR A 68 9.24 0.39 6.60
N PRO A 69 10.12 -0.63 6.45
CA PRO A 69 9.69 -1.96 6.05
C PRO A 69 8.62 -2.57 6.99
N MET A 70 8.67 -2.24 8.29
CA MET A 70 7.64 -2.70 9.22
C MET A 70 6.29 -2.03 8.96
N GLN A 71 6.28 -0.73 8.64
CA GLN A 71 5.05 -0.05 8.24
C GLN A 71 4.43 -0.66 6.97
N GLN A 72 5.24 -1.04 5.98
CA GLN A 72 4.77 -1.79 4.81
C GLN A 72 4.18 -3.16 5.20
N ALA A 73 4.86 -3.90 6.08
CA ALA A 73 4.34 -5.19 6.56
C ALA A 73 2.99 -5.05 7.28
N ILE A 74 2.82 -3.99 8.07
CA ILE A 74 1.54 -3.66 8.73
C ILE A 74 0.45 -3.37 7.69
N VAL A 75 0.76 -2.60 6.64
CA VAL A 75 -0.18 -2.33 5.54
C VAL A 75 -0.63 -3.63 4.87
N ASP A 76 0.32 -4.52 4.55
CA ASP A 76 0.03 -5.80 3.91
C ASP A 76 -0.86 -6.69 4.79
N GLN A 77 -0.60 -6.72 6.10
CA GLN A 77 -1.40 -7.45 7.08
C GLN A 77 -2.83 -6.91 7.20
N GLU A 78 -3.01 -5.59 7.32
CA GLU A 78 -4.35 -5.01 7.46
C GLU A 78 -5.14 -5.10 6.14
N MET A 79 -4.51 -4.95 4.97
CA MET A 79 -5.17 -5.20 3.68
C MET A 79 -5.63 -6.66 3.55
N ALA A 80 -4.81 -7.61 3.99
CA ALA A 80 -5.20 -9.02 4.03
C ALA A 80 -6.36 -9.27 5.01
N ARG A 81 -6.32 -8.66 6.20
CA ARG A 81 -7.39 -8.73 7.21
C ARG A 81 -8.72 -8.18 6.68
N ALA A 82 -8.66 -7.06 5.97
CA ALA A 82 -9.83 -6.38 5.42
C ALA A 82 -10.36 -7.02 4.12
N ASP A 83 -9.72 -8.08 3.62
CA ASP A 83 -10.02 -8.70 2.33
C ASP A 83 -9.98 -7.70 1.17
N VAL A 84 -9.08 -6.72 1.21
CA VAL A 84 -8.95 -5.68 0.19
C VAL A 84 -8.05 -6.18 -0.96
N PRO A 85 -8.43 -5.97 -2.24
CA PRO A 85 -7.53 -6.21 -3.35
C PRO A 85 -6.27 -5.34 -3.19
N GLY A 86 -5.09 -5.96 -3.23
CA GLY A 86 -3.83 -5.21 -3.17
C GLY A 86 -3.63 -4.31 -4.40
N PRO A 87 -2.60 -3.45 -4.38
CA PRO A 87 -2.30 -2.56 -5.48
C PRO A 87 -2.06 -3.32 -6.80
N ILE A 88 -2.49 -2.72 -7.90
CA ILE A 88 -2.12 -3.19 -9.23
C ILE A 88 -0.65 -2.88 -9.51
N ASN A 89 -0.06 -3.60 -10.47
CA ASN A 89 1.36 -3.46 -10.82
C ASN A 89 2.32 -3.72 -9.64
N LEU A 90 2.05 -4.78 -8.85
CA LEU A 90 2.89 -5.19 -7.72
C LEU A 90 4.37 -5.37 -8.10
N ILE A 91 4.65 -5.87 -9.31
CA ILE A 91 6.02 -6.00 -9.83
C ILE A 91 6.67 -4.63 -10.03
N GLY A 92 5.94 -3.69 -10.64
CA GLY A 92 6.41 -2.33 -10.81
C GLY A 92 6.69 -1.64 -9.48
N ILE A 93 5.80 -1.78 -8.51
CA ILE A 93 5.90 -1.10 -7.20
C ILE A 93 6.94 -1.76 -6.29
N GLY A 94 6.97 -3.09 -6.25
CA GLY A 94 7.79 -3.87 -5.33
C GLY A 94 9.19 -4.21 -5.84
N MET A 95 9.44 -4.12 -7.15
CA MET A 95 10.73 -4.50 -7.74
C MET A 95 11.30 -3.43 -8.68
N CYS A 96 10.58 -3.07 -9.75
CA CYS A 96 11.13 -2.16 -10.76
C CYS A 96 11.35 -0.75 -10.21
N GLY A 97 10.36 -0.17 -9.53
CA GLY A 97 10.42 1.16 -8.93
C GLY A 97 11.59 1.32 -7.96
N PRO A 98 11.76 0.46 -6.95
CA PRO A 98 12.93 0.49 -6.07
C PRO A 98 14.26 0.37 -6.81
N THR A 99 14.32 -0.41 -7.90
CA THR A 99 15.53 -0.53 -8.72
C THR A 99 15.85 0.78 -9.43
N VAL A 100 14.86 1.44 -10.03
CA VAL A 100 15.02 2.76 -10.67
C VAL A 100 15.37 3.83 -9.64
N ILE A 101 14.68 3.87 -8.51
CA ILE A 101 14.96 4.83 -7.42
C ILE A 101 16.41 4.70 -6.93
N HIS A 102 16.94 3.47 -6.86
CA HIS A 102 18.29 3.24 -6.34
C HIS A 102 19.41 3.34 -7.38
N HIS A 103 19.14 3.01 -8.64
CA HIS A 103 20.16 2.87 -9.69
C HIS A 103 19.91 3.70 -10.95
N GLY A 104 18.76 4.35 -11.06
CA GLY A 104 18.37 5.16 -12.21
C GLY A 104 19.10 6.50 -12.25
N SER A 105 19.14 7.10 -13.43
CA SER A 105 19.49 8.51 -13.60
C SER A 105 18.35 9.43 -13.16
N GLU A 106 18.63 10.71 -12.92
CA GLU A 106 17.60 11.70 -12.53
C GLU A 106 16.40 11.78 -13.51
N ASP A 107 16.61 11.49 -14.80
CA ASP A 107 15.57 11.54 -15.85
C ASP A 107 14.68 10.26 -15.94
N GLN A 108 14.89 9.25 -15.09
CA GLN A 108 14.21 7.94 -15.14
C GLN A 108 13.24 7.74 -13.97
#